data_AF-A0A8S9WCI5-F1
#
_entry.id   AF-A0A8S9WCI5-F1
#
_cell.length_a   1.000
_cell.length_b   1.000
_cell.length_c   1.000
_cell.angle_alpha   90.00
_cell.angle_beta   90.00
_cell.angle_gamma   90.00
#
_symmetry.space_group_name_H-M   'P 1'
#
loop_
_entity.id
_entity.type
_entity.pdbx_description
1 polymer ?
#
loop_
_entity_poly.entity_id
_entity_poly.type
_entity_poly.pdbx_seq_one_letter_code
_entity_poly.pdbx_strand_id
1 'polypeptide(L)' 'MNIHRALTEDTLENPTDCGAYRNRYVVVGNRLTGEIIFRPPENEEVPRMVKDLVDWLNTNEAE' A
#
# COMPACT_ATOMS: atom_id res chain seq x y z
N MET A 1 -8.08 6.76 1.04
CA MET A 1 -8.47 5.34 0.82
C MET A 1 -9.69 5.13 -0.08
N ASN A 2 -10.50 6.17 -0.37
CA ASN A 2 -11.67 6.03 -1.25
C ASN A 2 -11.29 5.60 -2.68
N ILE A 3 -10.21 6.16 -3.24
CA ILE A 3 -9.69 5.78 -4.56
C ILE A 3 -9.32 4.29 -4.58
N HIS A 4 -8.55 3.82 -3.59
CA HIS A 4 -8.19 2.40 -3.49
C HIS A 4 -9.44 1.50 -3.41
N ARG A 5 -10.43 1.85 -2.59
CA ARG A 5 -11.71 1.11 -2.49
C ARG A 5 -12.40 1.00 -3.85
N ALA A 6 -12.61 2.12 -4.53
CA ALA A 6 -13.30 2.15 -5.82
C ALA A 6 -12.58 1.31 -6.90
N LEU A 7 -11.25 1.22 -6.83
CA LEU A 7 -10.46 0.41 -7.77
C LEU A 7 -10.41 -1.08 -7.42
N THR A 8 -10.63 -1.45 -6.16
CA THR A 8 -10.41 -2.81 -5.65
C THR A 8 -11.69 -3.57 -5.31
N GLU A 9 -12.83 -2.87 -5.24
CA GLU A 9 -14.14 -3.47 -5.05
C GLU A 9 -14.38 -4.60 -6.05
N ASP A 10 -14.86 -5.75 -5.55
CA ASP A 10 -15.10 -6.99 -6.30
C ASP A 10 -13.88 -7.61 -7.02
N THR A 11 -12.65 -7.16 -6.74
CA THR A 11 -11.42 -7.73 -7.36
C THR A 11 -10.51 -8.48 -6.40
N LEU A 12 -10.57 -8.18 -5.10
CA LEU A 12 -9.70 -8.81 -4.09
C LEU A 12 -10.39 -10.02 -3.46
N GLU A 13 -9.60 -11.05 -3.12
CA GLU A 13 -10.11 -12.27 -2.45
C GLU A 13 -10.79 -11.96 -1.11
N ASN A 14 -10.28 -10.95 -0.40
CA ASN A 14 -10.84 -10.49 0.87
C ASN A 14 -11.37 -9.06 0.73
N PRO A 15 -12.70 -8.85 0.72
CA PRO A 15 -13.31 -7.53 0.58
C PRO A 15 -12.89 -6.52 1.65
N THR A 16 -12.44 -6.98 2.83
CA THR A 16 -11.99 -6.09 3.91
C THR A 16 -10.65 -5.41 3.61
N ASP A 17 -9.89 -5.90 2.62
CA ASP A 17 -8.67 -5.26 2.15
C ASP A 17 -8.96 -4.05 1.22
N CYS A 18 -10.18 -3.96 0.67
CA CYS A 18 -10.57 -2.86 -0.19
C CYS A 18 -10.59 -1.54 0.61
N GLY A 19 -9.80 -0.57 0.15
CA GLY A 19 -9.64 0.71 0.84
C GLY A 19 -8.98 0.62 2.23
N ALA A 20 -8.22 -0.42 2.53
CA ALA A 20 -7.47 -0.55 3.79
C ALA A 20 -5.95 -0.57 3.55
N TYR A 21 -5.18 -0.14 4.55
CA TYR A 21 -3.76 -0.48 4.60
C TYR A 21 -3.63 -1.96 4.94
N ARG A 22 -2.60 -2.62 4.41
CA ARG A 22 -2.31 -4.01 4.75
C ARG A 22 -2.07 -4.14 6.26
N ASN A 23 -2.59 -5.21 6.85
CA ASN A 23 -2.36 -5.60 8.25
C ASN A 23 -1.45 -6.84 8.36
N ARG A 24 -0.75 -7.15 7.26
CA ARG A 24 0.07 -8.34 7.09
C ARG A 24 1.30 -7.98 6.27
N TYR A 25 2.39 -8.70 6.49
CA TYR A 25 3.61 -8.54 5.73
C TYR A 25 3.43 -9.05 4.30
N VAL A 26 3.96 -8.33 3.32
CA VAL A 26 3.89 -8.69 1.90
C VAL A 26 5.28 -8.65 1.30
N VAL A 27 5.47 -9.35 0.18
CA VAL A 27 6.71 -9.32 -0.59
C VAL A 27 6.38 -9.01 -2.05
N VAL A 28 7.29 -8.35 -2.74
CA VAL A 28 7.23 -8.22 -4.20
C VAL A 28 8.07 -9.35 -4.78
N GLY A 29 7.44 -10.21 -5.56
CA GLY A 29 8.10 -11.41 -6.06
C GLY A 29 7.29 -12.09 -7.16
N ASN A 30 7.92 -13.09 -7.78
CA ASN A 30 7.28 -13.92 -8.78
C ASN A 30 6.51 -15.05 -8.10
N ARG A 31 5.17 -15.03 -8.21
CA ARG A 31 4.30 -16.03 -7.59
C ARG A 31 4.50 -17.44 -8.17
N LEU A 32 4.96 -17.58 -9.41
CA LEU A 32 5.17 -18.86 -10.06
C LEU A 32 6.48 -19.53 -9.64
N THR A 33 7.55 -18.75 -9.46
CA THR A 33 8.88 -19.28 -9.08
C THR A 33 9.14 -19.22 -7.57
N GLY A 34 8.41 -18.36 -6.84
CA GLY A 34 8.66 -18.09 -5.42
C GLY A 34 9.81 -17.12 -5.16
N GLU A 35 10.42 -16.56 -6.20
CA GLU A 35 11.51 -15.59 -6.07
C GLU A 35 11.02 -14.28 -5.45
N ILE A 36 11.74 -13.81 -4.42
CA ILE A 36 11.47 -12.53 -3.74
C ILE A 36 12.44 -11.49 -4.27
N ILE A 37 11.89 -10.47 -4.94
CA ILE A 37 12.63 -9.38 -5.57
C ILE A 37 12.84 -8.24 -4.57
N PHE A 38 11.81 -7.98 -3.75
CA PHE A 38 11.86 -6.89 -2.78
C PHE A 38 10.97 -7.14 -1.56
N ARG A 39 11.43 -6.62 -0.42
CA ARG A 39 10.78 -6.70 0.88
C ARG A 39 10.42 -5.28 1.33
N PRO A 40 9.15 -4.88 1.21
CA PRO A 40 8.67 -3.59 1.70
C PRO A 40 8.88 -3.41 3.22
N PRO A 41 8.70 -2.18 3.73
CA PRO A 41 8.70 -1.88 5.17
C PRO A 41 7.66 -2.68 5.95
N GLU A 42 7.62 -2.54 7.28
CA GLU A 42 6.61 -3.21 8.09
C GLU A 42 5.20 -2.64 7.84
N ASN A 43 4.15 -3.45 8.03
CA ASN A 43 2.78 -3.00 7.77
C ASN A 43 2.35 -1.84 8.67
N GLU A 44 2.83 -1.83 9.91
CA GLU A 44 2.56 -0.80 10.92
C GLU A 44 3.16 0.56 10.52
N GLU A 45 4.22 0.57 9.70
CA GLU A 45 4.88 1.79 9.27
C GLU A 45 4.19 2.46 8.08
N VAL A 46 3.43 1.70 7.28
CA VAL A 46 2.80 2.19 6.05
C VAL A 46 1.91 3.42 6.28
N PRO A 47 1.00 3.45 7.29
CA PRO A 47 0.16 4.61 7.50
C PRO A 47 0.96 5.90 7.76
N ARG A 48 2.06 5.80 8.52
CA ARG A 48 2.95 6.94 8.77
C ARG A 48 3.66 7.36 7.49
N MET A 49 4.22 6.43 6.74
CA MET A 49 4.93 6.74 5.48
C MET A 49 4.04 7.42 4.44
N VAL A 50 2.79 6.96 4.29
CA VAL A 50 1.83 7.58 3.37
C VAL A 50 1.43 8.97 3.86
N LYS A 51 1.26 9.16 5.17
CA LYS A 51 1.02 10.49 5.74
C LYS A 51 2.18 11.43 5.46
N ASP A 52 3.41 11.01 5.73
CA ASP A 52 4.61 11.82 5.50
C ASP A 52 4.74 12.21 4.03
N LEU A 53 4.44 11.28 3.10
CA LEU A 53 4.41 11.55 1.66
C LEU A 53 3.34 12.60 1.29
N VAL A 54 2.12 12.45 1.81
CA VAL A 54 1.03 13.40 1.52
C VAL A 54 1.34 14.77 2.12
N ASP A 55 1.91 14.82 3.33
CA ASP A 55 2.32 16.08 3.95
C ASP A 55 3.38 16.77 3.09
N TRP A 56 4.40 16.02 2.64
CA TRP A 56 5.42 16.53 1.72
C TRP A 56 4.84 17.01 0.39
N LEU A 57 3.91 16.27 -0.21
CA LEU A 57 3.25 16.69 -1.46
C LEU A 57 2.46 18.00 -1.31
N ASN A 58 2.01 18.31 -0.09
CA ASN A 58 1.25 19.52 0.22
C ASN A 58 2.12 20.64 0.78
N THR A 59 3.44 20.46 0.90
CA THR A 59 4.34 21.60 1.19
C THR A 59 4.48 22.44 -0.07
N ASN A 60 4.57 23.76 0.07
CA ASN A 60 4.88 24.68 -1.03
C ASN A 60 6.36 24.60 -1.46
N GLU A 61 7.04 23.47 -1.25
CA GLU A 61 8.44 23.27 -1.66
C GLU A 61 8.59 23.05 -3.17
N ALA A 62 7.47 23.01 -3.91
CA ALA A 62 7.43 22.97 -5.36
C ALA A 62 7.50 24.35 -6.05
N GLU A 63 7.65 25.44 -5.28
CA GLU A 63 7.89 26.81 -5.81
C GLU A 63 9.38 27.21 -5.79
#